data_AF-A0AAI9YQM8-F1
#
_entry.id   AF-A0AAI9YQM8-F1
#
_cell.length_a   1.000
_cell.length_b   1.000
_cell.length_c   1.000
_cell.angle_alpha   90.00
_cell.angle_beta   90.00
_cell.angle_gamma   90.00
#
_symmetry.space_group_name_H-M   'P 1'
#
loop_
_entity.id
_entity.type
_entity.pdbx_description
1 polymer ?
#
loop_
_entity_poly.entity_id
_entity_poly.type
_entity_poly.pdbx_seq_one_letter_code
_entity_poly.pdbx_strand_id
1 'polypeptide(L)'
;MGRRPYVQAHRRRHRTLVAAATPPPMPLPTPIVVTVADDRNPVSSVLSPVCSREEKNSSLPYHSQPSTTPGPLESHQLLLSSSSSSSSNARNISNLSHLFASTRAFSSLTHRVSLTMLQTKPILQARSTLLHHIKSIMALLQPIMAPTTRHKDDKLISRVVAASTTPARRRLTLPERIPRGAWDSHMHVVDPAAYPLAKDAVYCPKTHRLDHALAFESSVGIDNIVLVQPSIYGNDNTCLLDALRALGSRRGRAVVAFEPGSLSQSTLAEWHRLGVRGVRINLSSVGKSLNAVELDSLLRRYAHDCKPLDWVIQVYMPMSMIELLVPIVPTLGVRVCIDHLGHPNIKDMPSHNPYDMKGFKSLAKLLRAGNTYVKLSAPYRLSSKADHSDLEPIAREVLHLRGKDRVIFATDWPHTRFEGLDIRPWMETVLDWCGKDDVLVDRLFRGNAEDLWNARHSR
;
A
#
# COMPACT_ATOMS: atom_id res chain seq x y z
N MET A 1 41.03 -11.97 -56.42
CA MET A 1 40.62 -11.63 -57.80
C MET A 1 39.86 -12.83 -58.35
N GLY A 2 38.61 -12.82 -58.80
CA GLY A 2 37.57 -11.83 -59.00
C GLY A 2 36.55 -12.53 -59.90
N ARG A 3 35.35 -12.83 -59.40
CA ARG A 3 34.22 -13.31 -60.24
C ARG A 3 32.91 -12.73 -59.69
N ARG A 4 32.19 -12.05 -60.58
CA ARG A 4 30.86 -11.42 -60.39
C ARG A 4 29.79 -12.48 -60.05
N PRO A 5 28.68 -12.07 -59.42
CA PRO A 5 27.37 -12.67 -59.73
C PRO A 5 26.37 -11.58 -60.16
N TYR A 6 25.74 -11.69 -61.32
CA TYR A 6 24.56 -12.50 -61.65
C TYR A 6 23.26 -11.88 -61.10
N VAL A 7 22.57 -11.15 -61.98
CA VAL A 7 21.21 -10.61 -61.78
C VAL A 7 20.22 -11.74 -62.06
N GLN A 8 19.38 -12.08 -61.08
CA GLN A 8 18.34 -13.09 -61.23
C GLN A 8 16.96 -12.42 -61.18
N ALA A 9 16.30 -12.40 -62.33
CA ALA A 9 14.89 -12.06 -62.45
C ALA A 9 14.04 -13.28 -62.07
N HIS A 10 13.05 -13.11 -61.20
CA HIS A 10 11.99 -14.10 -61.03
C HIS A 10 10.59 -13.47 -61.01
N ARG A 11 9.78 -14.03 -61.91
CA ARG A 11 8.38 -13.75 -62.25
C ARG A 11 7.45 -13.72 -61.03
N ARG A 12 6.60 -12.70 -60.98
CA ARG A 12 5.34 -12.70 -60.22
C ARG A 12 4.40 -13.80 -60.74
N ARG A 13 3.95 -14.70 -59.87
CA ARG A 13 2.78 -15.54 -60.10
C ARG A 13 1.62 -15.02 -59.25
N HIS A 14 0.53 -14.65 -59.92
CA HIS A 14 -0.77 -14.43 -59.29
C HIS A 14 -1.26 -15.74 -58.67
N ARG A 15 -1.69 -15.68 -57.40
CA ARG A 15 -2.34 -16.80 -56.71
C ARG A 15 -3.75 -16.35 -56.33
N THR A 16 -4.72 -17.04 -56.92
CA THR A 16 -6.16 -16.90 -56.69
C THR A 16 -6.50 -17.30 -55.26
N LEU A 17 -7.28 -16.47 -54.57
CA LEU A 17 -7.83 -16.74 -53.24
C LEU A 17 -8.96 -17.77 -53.35
N VAL A 18 -8.85 -18.87 -52.61
CA VAL A 18 -9.95 -19.81 -52.33
C VAL A 18 -10.29 -19.66 -50.85
N ALA A 19 -11.53 -19.31 -50.56
CA ALA A 19 -12.06 -19.20 -49.21
C ALA A 19 -12.17 -20.60 -48.57
N ALA A 20 -11.55 -20.80 -47.41
CA ALA A 20 -11.69 -22.00 -46.61
C ALA A 20 -12.74 -21.75 -45.50
N ALA A 21 -13.74 -22.63 -45.45
CA ALA A 21 -14.81 -22.62 -44.46
C ALA A 21 -14.29 -22.99 -43.05
N THR A 22 -14.81 -22.31 -42.04
CA THR A 22 -14.54 -22.52 -40.61
C THR A 22 -15.21 -23.81 -40.11
N PRO A 23 -14.52 -24.69 -39.35
CA PRO A 23 -15.15 -25.84 -38.70
C PRO A 23 -15.89 -25.41 -37.41
N PRO A 24 -16.95 -26.16 -36.99
CA PRO A 24 -17.73 -25.84 -35.81
C PRO A 24 -16.96 -26.11 -34.49
N PRO A 25 -17.34 -25.45 -33.38
CA PRO A 25 -16.65 -25.59 -32.09
C PRO A 25 -16.92 -26.96 -31.44
N MET A 26 -15.87 -27.54 -30.86
CA MET A 26 -15.94 -28.77 -30.06
C MET A 26 -16.55 -28.53 -28.67
N PRO A 27 -17.29 -29.50 -28.10
CA PRO A 27 -17.90 -29.37 -26.78
C PRO A 27 -16.85 -29.40 -25.65
N LEU A 28 -17.09 -28.61 -24.60
CA LEU A 28 -16.27 -28.52 -23.39
C LEU A 28 -16.35 -29.82 -22.56
N PRO A 29 -15.25 -30.30 -21.97
CA PRO A 29 -15.28 -31.44 -21.07
C PRO A 29 -15.87 -31.06 -19.70
N THR A 30 -16.75 -31.91 -19.19
CA THR A 30 -17.30 -31.89 -17.83
C THR A 30 -16.20 -32.12 -16.78
N PRO A 31 -16.25 -31.46 -15.60
CA PRO A 31 -15.24 -31.64 -14.57
C PRO A 31 -15.37 -33.01 -13.90
N ILE A 32 -14.26 -33.74 -13.84
CA ILE A 32 -14.09 -34.96 -13.05
C ILE A 32 -13.92 -34.56 -11.58
N VAL A 33 -14.85 -34.99 -10.73
CA VAL A 33 -14.72 -34.87 -9.26
C VAL A 33 -13.79 -35.97 -8.77
N VAL A 34 -12.60 -35.59 -8.29
CA VAL A 34 -11.71 -36.49 -7.56
C VAL A 34 -11.96 -36.29 -6.06
N THR A 35 -12.63 -37.24 -5.44
CA THR A 35 -12.72 -37.34 -3.97
C THR A 35 -11.43 -37.95 -3.44
N VAL A 36 -10.65 -37.17 -2.69
CA VAL A 36 -9.57 -37.69 -1.84
C VAL A 36 -10.13 -37.76 -0.41
N ALA A 37 -10.22 -38.97 0.12
CA ALA A 37 -10.48 -39.24 1.52
C ALA A 37 -9.16 -39.08 2.29
N ASP A 38 -9.18 -38.34 3.40
CA ASP A 38 -8.16 -38.53 4.43
C ASP A 38 -8.75 -38.29 5.83
N ASP A 39 -8.22 -39.07 6.77
CA ASP A 39 -8.82 -39.53 8.02
C ASP A 39 -8.00 -38.94 9.20
N ARG A 40 -8.67 -38.27 10.16
CA ARG A 40 -8.22 -37.91 11.55
C ARG A 40 -7.12 -36.80 11.64
N ASN A 41 -7.09 -35.81 12.56
CA ASN A 41 -7.69 -35.52 13.88
C ASN A 41 -7.38 -34.02 14.25
N PRO A 42 -7.68 -33.52 15.47
CA PRO A 42 -8.84 -32.74 15.88
C PRO A 42 -8.68 -31.20 15.89
N VAL A 43 -9.84 -30.54 16.00
CA VAL A 43 -10.13 -29.12 15.87
C VAL A 43 -9.81 -28.32 17.15
N SER A 44 -9.16 -27.16 16.98
CA SER A 44 -9.21 -26.02 17.90
C SER A 44 -10.06 -24.94 17.22
N SER A 45 -11.21 -24.63 17.80
CA SER A 45 -12.20 -23.69 17.28
C SER A 45 -11.88 -22.25 17.68
N VAL A 46 -11.58 -21.41 16.69
CA VAL A 46 -11.65 -19.95 16.83
C VAL A 46 -12.67 -19.45 15.81
N LEU A 47 -13.83 -19.02 16.32
CA LEU A 47 -14.90 -18.42 15.54
C LEU A 47 -14.44 -17.08 14.96
N SER A 48 -14.48 -16.95 13.64
CA SER A 48 -14.37 -15.67 12.92
C SER A 48 -15.72 -15.39 12.23
N PRO A 49 -16.13 -14.11 12.12
CA PRO A 49 -17.49 -13.76 11.70
C PRO A 49 -17.70 -13.98 10.21
N VAL A 50 -18.82 -14.61 9.88
CA VAL A 50 -19.33 -14.80 8.51
C VAL A 50 -19.80 -13.45 7.97
N CYS A 51 -19.39 -13.12 6.74
CA CYS A 51 -19.81 -11.93 6.02
C CYS A 51 -21.24 -12.13 5.50
N SER A 52 -22.22 -11.54 6.19
CA SER A 52 -23.64 -11.60 5.81
C SER A 52 -23.95 -10.65 4.66
N ARG A 53 -24.69 -11.15 3.65
CA ARG A 53 -25.35 -10.36 2.62
C ARG A 53 -26.47 -9.51 3.23
N GLU A 54 -26.45 -8.20 3.02
CA GLU A 54 -27.63 -7.35 3.19
C GLU A 54 -28.40 -7.27 1.86
N GLU A 55 -29.57 -7.91 1.82
CA GLU A 55 -30.61 -7.62 0.85
C GLU A 55 -31.43 -6.41 1.32
N LYS A 56 -31.55 -5.40 0.46
CA LYS A 56 -32.49 -4.30 0.63
C LYS A 56 -33.90 -4.80 0.30
N ASN A 57 -34.86 -4.55 1.18
CA ASN A 57 -36.22 -4.27 0.73
C ASN A 57 -36.96 -3.28 1.63
N SER A 58 -37.88 -2.59 0.96
CA SER A 58 -38.48 -1.29 1.25
C SER A 58 -39.72 -1.29 2.15
N SER A 59 -40.05 -0.09 2.64
CA SER A 59 -41.41 0.46 2.89
C SER A 59 -41.95 0.48 4.33
N LEU A 60 -42.31 1.71 4.72
CA LEU A 60 -42.92 2.27 5.95
C LEU A 60 -44.36 1.73 6.25
N PRO A 61 -45.11 2.29 7.23
CA PRO A 61 -44.87 2.46 8.69
C PRO A 61 -46.08 1.93 9.51
N TYR A 62 -46.05 1.91 10.86
CA TYR A 62 -47.19 2.34 11.72
C TYR A 62 -46.90 2.36 13.24
N HIS A 63 -47.72 3.17 13.90
CA HIS A 63 -47.72 3.78 15.24
C HIS A 63 -47.90 2.88 16.51
N SER A 64 -47.23 3.32 17.59
CA SER A 64 -47.62 3.42 19.04
C SER A 64 -48.27 2.27 19.85
N GLN A 65 -47.51 1.76 20.86
CA GLN A 65 -47.73 1.63 22.34
C GLN A 65 -49.18 1.48 22.95
N PRO A 66 -49.36 1.07 24.23
CA PRO A 66 -48.79 -0.07 25.02
C PRO A 66 -49.84 -0.75 25.98
N SER A 67 -49.50 -1.88 26.65
CA SER A 67 -50.15 -2.26 27.95
C SER A 67 -49.51 -3.46 28.70
N THR A 68 -49.01 -3.18 29.91
CA THR A 68 -49.12 -3.91 31.22
C THR A 68 -49.05 -5.46 31.35
N THR A 69 -47.94 -5.94 31.95
CA THR A 69 -47.73 -6.83 33.14
C THR A 69 -48.83 -7.76 33.72
N PRO A 70 -48.53 -8.73 34.63
CA PRO A 70 -47.47 -9.78 34.66
C PRO A 70 -47.98 -11.14 35.25
N GLY A 71 -47.14 -12.20 35.30
CA GLY A 71 -47.38 -13.37 36.18
C GLY A 71 -46.48 -14.60 35.91
N PRO A 72 -46.11 -15.41 36.92
CA PRO A 72 -44.83 -16.14 36.99
C PRO A 72 -44.94 -17.66 36.78
N LEU A 73 -43.82 -18.35 36.57
CA LEU A 73 -43.73 -19.81 36.59
C LEU A 73 -42.50 -20.34 37.36
N GLU A 74 -42.76 -21.47 38.00
CA GLU A 74 -42.02 -22.12 39.08
C GLU A 74 -40.75 -22.86 38.65
N SER A 75 -39.92 -23.06 39.66
CA SER A 75 -38.72 -23.88 39.79
C SER A 75 -38.99 -25.38 39.87
N HIS A 76 -38.10 -26.18 39.28
CA HIS A 76 -37.88 -27.59 39.63
C HIS A 76 -36.47 -27.81 40.18
N GLN A 77 -36.42 -28.47 41.34
CA GLN A 77 -35.25 -28.91 42.10
C GLN A 77 -34.97 -30.39 41.78
N LEU A 78 -33.69 -30.80 41.77
CA LEU A 78 -33.27 -32.17 42.05
C LEU A 78 -31.92 -32.16 42.81
N LEU A 79 -31.90 -32.92 43.90
CA LEU A 79 -30.85 -33.10 44.91
C LEU A 79 -29.77 -34.12 44.49
N LEU A 80 -28.61 -34.09 45.19
CA LEU A 80 -27.89 -35.20 45.86
C LEU A 80 -26.52 -34.65 46.38
N SER A 81 -26.29 -34.49 47.69
CA SER A 81 -25.48 -35.36 48.60
C SER A 81 -24.07 -35.71 48.08
N SER A 82 -22.95 -35.70 48.80
CA SER A 82 -22.59 -35.57 50.21
C SER A 82 -21.06 -35.71 50.32
N SER A 83 -20.52 -35.36 51.50
CA SER A 83 -19.33 -35.93 52.16
C SER A 83 -17.97 -35.20 52.08
N SER A 84 -17.39 -35.20 53.28
CA SER A 84 -16.21 -34.55 53.84
C SER A 84 -14.90 -35.31 53.58
N SER A 85 -13.77 -34.62 53.55
CA SER A 85 -12.60 -34.94 54.39
C SER A 85 -11.46 -33.95 54.20
N SER A 86 -10.74 -33.76 55.30
CA SER A 86 -9.72 -32.77 55.63
C SER A 86 -8.31 -33.36 55.60
N SER A 87 -7.30 -32.60 55.15
CA SER A 87 -5.93 -32.70 55.69
C SER A 87 -5.06 -31.45 55.41
N SER A 88 -4.86 -30.68 56.48
CA SER A 88 -3.60 -30.12 57.03
C SER A 88 -2.58 -29.34 56.17
N ASN A 89 -2.38 -28.08 56.58
CA ASN A 89 -1.13 -27.34 56.91
C ASN A 89 -0.09 -27.08 55.79
N ALA A 90 0.51 -25.90 55.59
CA ALA A 90 0.78 -24.77 56.49
C ALA A 90 1.16 -23.48 55.71
N ARG A 91 0.73 -22.33 56.28
CA ARG A 91 1.40 -21.00 56.35
C ARG A 91 1.98 -20.37 55.06
N ASN A 92 1.40 -19.25 54.62
CA ASN A 92 1.93 -17.93 55.00
C ASN A 92 0.97 -16.78 54.69
N ILE A 93 1.03 -15.78 55.58
CA ILE A 93 0.20 -14.58 55.66
C ILE A 93 0.80 -13.49 54.77
N SER A 94 -0.02 -12.84 53.94
CA SER A 94 -0.03 -11.36 53.83
C SER A 94 -1.17 -10.84 52.92
N ASN A 95 -2.05 -10.08 53.56
CA ASN A 95 -2.78 -8.90 53.10
C ASN A 95 -3.86 -9.00 52.02
N LEU A 96 -5.10 -9.03 52.53
CA LEU A 96 -6.25 -8.33 51.97
C LEU A 96 -6.00 -6.82 51.93
N SER A 97 -6.26 -6.20 50.78
CA SER A 97 -6.94 -4.90 50.69
C SER A 97 -7.45 -4.67 49.26
N HIS A 98 -8.64 -4.07 49.16
CA HIS A 98 -9.32 -3.55 47.96
C HIS A 98 -10.31 -4.47 47.21
N LEU A 99 -11.46 -4.73 47.85
CA LEU A 99 -12.74 -4.82 47.14
C LEU A 99 -13.85 -4.07 47.90
N PHE A 100 -13.68 -2.76 48.08
CA PHE A 100 -14.77 -1.82 48.42
C PHE A 100 -14.43 -0.45 47.85
N ALA A 101 -14.63 -0.27 46.55
CA ALA A 101 -14.55 1.03 45.89
C ALA A 101 -15.40 1.06 44.62
N SER A 102 -16.69 0.75 44.72
CA SER A 102 -17.64 0.97 43.62
C SER A 102 -18.95 1.53 44.14
N THR A 103 -18.88 2.72 44.75
CA THR A 103 -20.05 3.58 45.02
C THR A 103 -19.70 5.06 45.27
N ARG A 104 -18.43 5.48 45.08
CA ARG A 104 -18.01 6.91 45.17
C ARG A 104 -17.62 7.55 43.84
N ALA A 105 -17.63 6.82 42.73
CA ALA A 105 -17.17 7.33 41.44
C ALA A 105 -18.22 8.13 40.64
N PHE A 106 -19.50 8.12 41.02
CA PHE A 106 -20.56 8.84 40.30
C PHE A 106 -20.89 10.25 40.84
N SER A 107 -20.30 10.65 41.98
CA SER A 107 -20.50 11.98 42.56
C SER A 107 -19.41 13.01 42.17
N SER A 108 -18.29 12.58 41.57
CA SER A 108 -17.18 13.50 41.26
C SER A 108 -17.20 14.08 39.83
N LEU A 109 -18.11 13.60 38.96
CA LEU A 109 -18.17 14.03 37.56
C LEU A 109 -19.11 15.25 37.34
N THR A 110 -20.15 15.42 38.16
CA THR A 110 -21.04 16.59 38.10
C THR A 110 -20.42 17.83 38.76
N HIS A 111 -19.44 17.69 39.65
CA HIS A 111 -18.73 18.83 40.25
C HIS A 111 -17.58 19.37 39.38
N ARG A 112 -17.02 18.58 38.44
CA ARG A 112 -15.93 19.04 37.54
C ARG A 112 -16.42 19.71 36.25
N VAL A 113 -17.66 19.48 35.84
CA VAL A 113 -18.23 20.16 34.66
C VAL A 113 -18.67 21.60 34.99
N SER A 114 -19.13 21.88 36.21
CA SER A 114 -19.48 23.25 36.64
C SER A 114 -18.27 24.16 36.88
N LEU A 115 -17.12 23.61 37.27
CA LEU A 115 -15.89 24.38 37.50
C LEU A 115 -15.16 24.80 36.21
N THR A 116 -15.37 24.08 35.10
CA THR A 116 -14.72 24.39 33.82
C THR A 116 -15.48 25.49 33.03
N MET A 117 -16.77 25.68 33.30
CA MET A 117 -17.59 26.76 32.69
C MET A 117 -17.48 28.12 33.41
N LEU A 118 -16.88 28.15 34.61
CA LEU A 118 -16.66 29.39 35.38
C LEU A 118 -15.26 29.99 35.19
N GLN A 119 -14.34 29.32 34.49
CA GLN A 119 -12.97 29.81 34.24
C GLN A 119 -12.71 30.31 32.81
N THR A 120 -13.68 30.25 31.89
CA THR A 120 -13.51 30.70 30.49
C THR A 120 -14.08 32.08 30.17
N LYS A 121 -14.86 32.69 31.08
CA LYS A 121 -15.40 34.05 30.90
C LYS A 121 -14.35 35.19 30.92
N PRO A 122 -13.24 35.13 31.68
CA PRO A 122 -12.26 36.22 31.68
C PRO A 122 -11.41 36.29 30.39
N ILE A 123 -11.23 35.15 29.70
CA ILE A 123 -10.33 35.01 28.54
C ILE A 123 -10.98 35.52 27.25
N LEU A 124 -12.31 35.43 27.14
CA LEU A 124 -13.08 35.97 26.01
C LEU A 124 -13.22 37.50 26.08
N GLN A 125 -13.31 38.09 27.28
CA GLN A 125 -13.36 39.55 27.44
C GLN A 125 -12.00 40.22 27.15
N ALA A 126 -10.88 39.61 27.57
CA ALA A 126 -9.53 40.13 27.34
C ALA A 126 -9.10 40.13 25.85
N ARG A 127 -9.61 39.21 25.03
CA ARG A 127 -9.34 39.18 23.57
C ARG A 127 -10.08 40.29 22.80
N SER A 128 -11.26 40.71 23.27
CA SER A 128 -12.03 41.77 22.59
C SER A 128 -11.45 43.17 22.85
N THR A 129 -10.92 43.43 24.06
CA THR A 129 -10.32 44.71 24.43
C THR A 129 -8.94 44.92 23.81
N LEU A 130 -8.16 43.85 23.59
CA LEU A 130 -6.87 43.92 22.89
C LEU A 130 -7.05 44.26 21.40
N LEU A 131 -8.04 43.68 20.73
CA LEU A 131 -8.38 43.99 19.33
C LEU A 131 -8.92 45.42 19.16
N HIS A 132 -9.62 45.96 20.17
CA HIS A 132 -10.08 47.34 20.19
C HIS A 132 -8.92 48.33 20.39
N HIS A 133 -8.00 48.04 21.31
CA HIS A 133 -6.81 48.89 21.51
C HIS A 133 -5.86 48.87 20.30
N ILE A 134 -5.67 47.72 19.63
CA ILE A 134 -4.85 47.65 18.41
C ILE A 134 -5.49 48.45 17.26
N LYS A 135 -6.83 48.40 17.11
CA LYS A 135 -7.55 49.22 16.11
C LYS A 135 -7.48 50.72 16.42
N SER A 136 -7.59 51.11 17.69
CA SER A 136 -7.47 52.52 18.11
C SER A 136 -6.04 53.06 17.94
N ILE A 137 -5.01 52.25 18.22
CA ILE A 137 -3.60 52.61 17.99
C ILE A 137 -3.31 52.75 16.49
N MET A 138 -3.84 51.87 15.64
CA MET A 138 -3.70 51.97 14.19
C MET A 138 -4.44 53.18 13.60
N ALA A 139 -5.58 53.59 14.17
CA ALA A 139 -6.32 54.79 13.75
C ALA A 139 -5.63 56.10 14.18
N LEU A 140 -4.86 56.08 15.28
CA LEU A 140 -4.05 57.21 15.76
C LEU A 140 -2.74 57.42 14.97
N LEU A 141 -2.32 56.44 14.18
CA LEU A 141 -1.13 56.51 13.31
C LEU A 141 -1.46 56.91 11.85
N GLN A 142 -2.74 57.14 11.51
CA GLN A 142 -3.17 57.42 10.13
C GLN A 142 -3.05 58.87 9.61
N PRO A 143 -2.74 59.92 10.38
CA PRO A 143 -2.47 61.24 9.81
C PRO A 143 -0.98 61.62 9.88
N ILE A 144 -0.09 60.79 9.35
CA ILE A 144 1.25 61.23 8.92
C ILE A 144 1.56 60.58 7.58
N MET A 145 0.84 60.94 6.52
CA MET A 145 1.29 60.90 5.12
C MET A 145 0.23 61.62 4.25
N ALA A 146 0.18 62.94 4.34
CA ALA A 146 -0.48 63.76 3.34
C ALA A 146 0.57 64.73 2.75
N PRO A 147 1.01 64.56 1.49
CA PRO A 147 1.91 65.52 0.88
C PRO A 147 1.10 66.68 0.31
N THR A 148 1.30 67.87 0.88
CA THR A 148 0.97 69.13 0.20
C THR A 148 2.26 69.93 0.04
N THR A 149 2.71 70.07 -1.21
CA THR A 149 2.89 71.36 -1.90
C THR A 149 3.86 71.21 -3.07
N ARG A 150 3.52 71.94 -4.13
CA ARG A 150 4.27 72.13 -5.37
C ARG A 150 5.62 72.75 -5.08
N HIS A 151 6.68 72.25 -5.71
CA HIS A 151 7.69 73.10 -6.35
C HIS A 151 8.27 72.39 -7.57
N LYS A 152 8.63 73.21 -8.55
CA LYS A 152 9.14 72.88 -9.89
C LYS A 152 10.46 72.11 -9.83
N ASP A 153 10.76 71.51 -10.98
CA ASP A 153 12.06 70.94 -11.39
C ASP A 153 12.30 69.49 -11.00
N ASP A 154 11.73 68.58 -11.79
CA ASP A 154 12.34 67.26 -12.06
C ASP A 154 11.82 66.68 -13.38
N LYS A 155 12.35 67.22 -14.48
CA LYS A 155 12.16 66.67 -15.84
C LYS A 155 13.35 65.80 -16.29
N LEU A 156 14.15 65.29 -15.35
CA LEU A 156 15.39 64.57 -15.68
C LEU A 156 15.58 63.23 -14.96
N ILE A 157 14.52 62.54 -14.50
CA ILE A 157 14.62 61.12 -14.13
C ILE A 157 13.31 60.38 -14.51
N SER A 158 13.01 60.28 -15.81
CA SER A 158 11.94 59.40 -16.32
C SER A 158 12.48 58.26 -17.19
N ARG A 159 13.78 57.95 -17.09
CA ARG A 159 14.41 56.87 -17.84
C ARG A 159 14.99 55.81 -16.91
N VAL A 160 14.35 54.64 -16.98
CA VAL A 160 14.83 53.31 -16.58
C VAL A 160 14.83 53.03 -15.08
N VAL A 161 13.63 52.81 -14.53
CA VAL A 161 13.42 51.67 -13.63
C VAL A 161 12.24 50.89 -14.17
N ALA A 162 12.44 50.22 -15.30
CA ALA A 162 11.65 49.03 -15.60
C ALA A 162 12.05 48.02 -14.53
N ALA A 163 11.25 47.95 -13.46
CA ALA A 163 11.35 46.86 -12.52
C ALA A 163 11.25 45.56 -13.34
N SER A 164 12.37 44.86 -13.45
CA SER A 164 12.42 43.51 -13.97
C SER A 164 11.68 42.63 -12.98
N THR A 165 10.35 42.62 -13.05
CA THR A 165 9.51 41.62 -12.41
C THR A 165 9.77 40.33 -13.16
N THR A 166 10.82 39.61 -12.75
CA THR A 166 11.00 38.22 -13.14
C THR A 166 9.69 37.51 -12.79
N PRO A 167 8.95 36.96 -13.77
CA PRO A 167 7.69 36.30 -13.47
C PRO A 167 7.98 35.19 -12.46
N ALA A 168 7.27 35.19 -11.32
CA ALA A 168 7.40 34.15 -10.32
C ALA A 168 7.27 32.80 -11.03
N ARG A 169 8.34 32.00 -10.99
CA ARG A 169 8.41 30.73 -11.72
C ARG A 169 7.24 29.87 -11.25
N ARG A 170 6.31 29.58 -12.15
CA ARG A 170 5.13 28.73 -11.89
C ARG A 170 5.58 27.43 -11.22
N ARG A 171 4.99 27.09 -10.07
CA ARG A 171 5.18 25.78 -9.43
C ARG A 171 4.51 24.73 -10.31
N LEU A 172 5.26 23.70 -10.70
CA LEU A 172 4.72 22.56 -11.42
C LEU A 172 3.74 21.79 -10.51
N THR A 173 2.64 21.33 -11.10
CA THR A 173 1.70 20.41 -10.47
C THR A 173 2.34 19.02 -10.35
N LEU A 174 1.80 18.16 -9.47
CA LEU A 174 2.29 16.79 -9.31
C LEU A 174 2.40 16.03 -10.66
N PRO A 175 1.37 15.95 -11.53
CA PRO A 175 1.49 15.28 -12.82
C PRO A 175 2.55 15.86 -13.75
N GLU A 176 2.85 17.16 -13.66
CA GLU A 176 3.91 17.80 -14.46
C GLU A 176 5.31 17.50 -13.95
N ARG A 177 5.46 17.08 -12.68
CA ARG A 177 6.73 16.66 -12.08
C ARG A 177 7.02 15.18 -12.31
N ILE A 178 5.99 14.36 -12.54
CA ILE A 178 6.14 12.93 -12.82
C ILE A 178 6.60 12.73 -14.27
N PRO A 179 7.65 11.92 -14.53
CA PRO A 179 8.15 11.69 -15.87
C PRO A 179 7.13 10.92 -16.71
N ARG A 180 7.00 11.29 -17.99
CA ARG A 180 6.18 10.54 -18.95
C ARG A 180 6.64 9.08 -19.03
N GLY A 181 5.69 8.16 -19.06
CA GLY A 181 5.96 6.73 -19.03
C GLY A 181 6.28 6.21 -17.63
N ALA A 182 6.02 6.98 -16.56
CA ALA A 182 6.16 6.51 -15.19
C ALA A 182 5.37 5.22 -14.93
N TRP A 183 5.85 4.43 -13.98
CA TRP A 183 5.30 3.16 -13.55
C TRP A 183 4.87 3.26 -12.08
N ASP A 184 3.63 2.91 -11.79
CA ASP A 184 3.24 2.47 -10.46
C ASP A 184 3.63 0.98 -10.31
N SER A 185 4.65 0.70 -9.49
CA SER A 185 5.19 -0.65 -9.32
C SER A 185 4.47 -1.50 -8.28
N HIS A 186 3.36 -1.04 -7.69
CA HIS A 186 2.55 -1.83 -6.76
C HIS A 186 1.15 -1.26 -6.64
N MET A 187 0.17 -1.95 -7.23
CA MET A 187 -1.23 -1.71 -6.92
C MET A 187 -2.05 -3.00 -6.97
N HIS A 188 -3.27 -2.94 -6.48
CA HIS A 188 -4.23 -4.03 -6.49
C HIS A 188 -5.49 -3.64 -7.25
N VAL A 189 -6.06 -4.58 -8.00
CA VAL A 189 -7.45 -4.51 -8.44
C VAL A 189 -8.25 -5.54 -7.66
N VAL A 190 -9.48 -5.18 -7.34
CA VAL A 190 -10.31 -5.91 -6.40
C VAL A 190 -11.77 -5.80 -6.82
N ASP A 191 -12.45 -6.92 -6.97
CA ASP A 191 -13.89 -6.97 -7.28
C ASP A 191 -14.53 -8.22 -6.65
N PRO A 192 -14.90 -8.17 -5.36
CA PRO A 192 -15.43 -9.34 -4.64
C PRO A 192 -16.82 -9.77 -5.14
N ALA A 193 -17.49 -8.94 -5.94
CA ALA A 193 -18.77 -9.31 -6.55
C ALA A 193 -18.58 -10.27 -7.73
N ALA A 194 -17.49 -10.12 -8.49
CA ALA A 194 -17.17 -10.94 -9.65
C ALA A 194 -16.20 -12.09 -9.34
N TYR A 195 -15.31 -11.91 -8.36
CA TYR A 195 -14.26 -12.87 -8.02
C TYR A 195 -14.36 -13.29 -6.55
N PRO A 196 -14.53 -14.58 -6.24
CA PRO A 196 -14.62 -15.06 -4.87
C PRO A 196 -13.36 -14.75 -4.05
N LEU A 197 -13.56 -14.39 -2.78
CA LEU A 197 -12.45 -14.26 -1.83
C LEU A 197 -11.89 -15.65 -1.46
N ALA A 198 -10.61 -15.69 -1.14
CA ALA A 198 -9.98 -16.87 -0.54
C ALA A 198 -10.63 -17.19 0.82
N LYS A 199 -10.63 -18.48 1.18
CA LYS A 199 -11.25 -18.95 2.43
C LYS A 199 -10.63 -18.32 3.69
N ASP A 200 -9.36 -17.97 3.61
CA ASP A 200 -8.55 -17.35 4.67
C ASP A 200 -8.40 -15.83 4.51
N ALA A 201 -9.22 -15.20 3.66
CA ALA A 201 -9.21 -13.75 3.49
C ALA A 201 -9.56 -13.05 4.82
N VAL A 202 -8.61 -12.24 5.32
CA VAL A 202 -8.72 -11.57 6.63
C VAL A 202 -9.59 -10.29 6.63
N TYR A 203 -10.11 -9.89 5.46
CA TYR A 203 -11.04 -8.77 5.31
C TYR A 203 -11.81 -8.86 3.99
N CYS A 204 -12.97 -8.20 3.93
CA CYS A 204 -13.73 -8.01 2.70
C CYS A 204 -13.51 -6.57 2.18
N PRO A 205 -12.89 -6.40 1.01
CA PRO A 205 -12.60 -5.08 0.44
C PRO A 205 -13.82 -4.46 -0.28
N LYS A 206 -13.76 -3.16 -0.54
CA LYS A 206 -14.64 -2.52 -1.54
C LYS A 206 -14.15 -2.83 -2.96
N THR A 207 -15.04 -2.70 -3.94
CA THR A 207 -14.71 -2.87 -5.36
C THR A 207 -13.83 -1.71 -5.87
N HIS A 208 -12.67 -2.07 -6.41
CA HIS A 208 -11.64 -1.23 -6.99
C HIS A 208 -11.13 -1.87 -8.29
N ARG A 209 -11.87 -1.65 -9.38
CA ARG A 209 -11.63 -2.24 -10.70
C ARG A 209 -10.54 -1.50 -11.48
N LEU A 210 -10.15 -2.04 -12.63
CA LEU A 210 -9.12 -1.46 -13.49
C LEU A 210 -9.48 -0.05 -13.98
N ASP A 211 -10.75 0.22 -14.30
CA ASP A 211 -11.23 1.56 -14.68
C ASP A 211 -11.03 2.59 -13.56
N HIS A 212 -11.29 2.21 -12.31
CA HIS A 212 -10.99 3.05 -11.14
C HIS A 212 -9.48 3.30 -10.99
N ALA A 213 -8.66 2.26 -11.18
CA ALA A 213 -7.20 2.38 -11.15
C ALA A 213 -6.70 3.34 -12.23
N LEU A 214 -7.16 3.20 -13.48
CA LEU A 214 -6.78 4.07 -14.59
C LEU A 214 -7.17 5.54 -14.37
N ALA A 215 -8.35 5.78 -13.80
CA ALA A 215 -8.78 7.12 -13.42
C ALA A 215 -7.86 7.72 -12.33
N PHE A 216 -7.48 6.92 -11.34
CA PHE A 216 -6.53 7.33 -10.30
C PHE A 216 -5.14 7.64 -10.87
N GLU A 217 -4.54 6.74 -11.64
CA GLU A 217 -3.21 6.93 -12.26
C GLU A 217 -3.16 8.17 -13.15
N SER A 218 -4.21 8.40 -13.94
CA SER A 218 -4.34 9.60 -14.77
C SER A 218 -4.34 10.88 -13.93
N SER A 219 -4.91 10.84 -12.72
CA SER A 219 -4.95 12.00 -11.81
C SER A 219 -3.61 12.34 -11.15
N VAL A 220 -2.65 11.41 -11.19
CA VAL A 220 -1.30 11.58 -10.62
C VAL A 220 -0.19 11.58 -11.66
N GLY A 221 -0.52 11.45 -12.95
CA GLY A 221 0.43 11.54 -14.07
C GLY A 221 1.24 10.28 -14.33
N ILE A 222 0.76 9.11 -13.90
CA ILE A 222 1.43 7.82 -14.13
C ILE A 222 0.74 7.08 -15.27
N ASP A 223 1.55 6.47 -16.14
CA ASP A 223 1.08 5.87 -17.39
C ASP A 223 1.02 4.34 -17.34
N ASN A 224 1.87 3.70 -16.55
CA ASN A 224 2.06 2.25 -16.57
C ASN A 224 1.85 1.65 -15.18
N ILE A 225 1.40 0.40 -15.14
CA ILE A 225 0.93 -0.23 -13.91
C ILE A 225 1.54 -1.62 -13.76
N VAL A 226 1.98 -1.94 -12.54
CA VAL A 226 2.25 -3.29 -12.09
C VAL A 226 1.14 -3.75 -11.15
N LEU A 227 0.29 -4.64 -11.65
CA LEU A 227 -0.76 -5.29 -10.87
C LEU A 227 -0.15 -6.35 -9.96
N VAL A 228 -0.37 -6.26 -8.66
CA VAL A 228 0.15 -7.20 -7.68
C VAL A 228 -1.01 -7.98 -7.09
N GLN A 229 -0.86 -9.30 -6.98
CA GLN A 229 -1.89 -10.16 -6.40
C GLN A 229 -2.14 -9.79 -4.93
N PRO A 230 -3.38 -9.37 -4.55
CA PRO A 230 -3.70 -9.09 -3.16
C PRO A 230 -4.01 -10.39 -2.41
N SER A 231 -3.66 -10.46 -1.13
CA SER A 231 -3.75 -11.71 -0.34
C SER A 231 -5.19 -12.22 -0.15
N ILE A 232 -6.19 -11.35 -0.29
CA ILE A 232 -7.62 -11.68 -0.20
C ILE A 232 -8.09 -12.70 -1.25
N TYR A 233 -7.35 -12.89 -2.35
CA TYR A 233 -7.63 -13.86 -3.40
C TYR A 233 -6.70 -15.07 -3.33
N GLY A 234 -5.76 -15.10 -2.37
CA GLY A 234 -4.77 -16.17 -2.27
C GLY A 234 -4.03 -16.39 -3.59
N ASN A 235 -4.04 -17.63 -4.07
CA ASN A 235 -3.41 -18.06 -5.31
C ASN A 235 -4.35 -18.00 -6.54
N ASP A 236 -5.60 -17.56 -6.38
CA ASP A 236 -6.48 -17.29 -7.52
C ASP A 236 -6.15 -15.93 -8.13
N ASN A 237 -5.37 -15.96 -9.21
CA ASN A 237 -4.92 -14.75 -9.91
C ASN A 237 -5.92 -14.25 -10.96
N THR A 238 -7.13 -14.82 -11.07
CA THR A 238 -8.04 -14.56 -12.19
C THR A 238 -8.39 -13.08 -12.32
N CYS A 239 -8.75 -12.40 -11.23
CA CYS A 239 -9.05 -10.96 -11.21
C CYS A 239 -7.87 -10.12 -11.76
N LEU A 240 -6.65 -10.43 -11.30
CA LEU A 240 -5.43 -9.76 -11.72
C LEU A 240 -5.11 -10.04 -13.20
N LEU A 241 -5.26 -11.28 -13.66
CA LEU A 241 -4.95 -11.68 -15.03
C LEU A 241 -5.96 -11.06 -16.02
N ASP A 242 -7.23 -10.97 -15.66
CA ASP A 242 -8.26 -10.29 -16.46
C ASP A 242 -7.97 -8.80 -16.60
N ALA A 243 -7.62 -8.13 -15.50
CA ALA A 243 -7.21 -6.74 -15.55
C ALA A 243 -5.93 -6.55 -16.38
N LEU A 244 -4.95 -7.46 -16.29
CA LEU A 244 -3.74 -7.41 -17.10
C LEU A 244 -4.05 -7.58 -18.60
N ARG A 245 -4.96 -8.48 -18.97
CA ARG A 245 -5.43 -8.64 -20.36
C ARG A 245 -6.04 -7.36 -20.90
N ALA A 246 -6.89 -6.70 -20.12
CA ALA A 246 -7.55 -5.46 -20.51
C ALA A 246 -6.55 -4.28 -20.60
N LEU A 247 -5.56 -4.22 -19.71
CA LEU A 247 -4.53 -3.18 -19.71
C LEU A 247 -3.52 -3.33 -20.86
N GLY A 248 -3.22 -4.57 -21.24
CA GLY A 248 -2.29 -4.93 -22.30
C GLY A 248 -0.81 -4.82 -21.90
N SER A 249 0.03 -5.62 -22.54
CA SER A 249 1.46 -5.76 -22.22
C SER A 249 2.32 -4.53 -22.55
N ARG A 250 1.76 -3.48 -23.18
CA ARG A 250 2.50 -2.22 -23.39
C ARG A 250 2.56 -1.37 -22.12
N ARG A 251 1.47 -1.36 -21.35
CA ARG A 251 1.30 -0.53 -20.14
C ARG A 251 1.17 -1.34 -18.86
N GLY A 252 0.92 -2.64 -18.97
CA GLY A 252 0.67 -3.53 -17.85
C GLY A 252 1.79 -4.53 -17.63
N ARG A 253 2.11 -4.74 -16.35
CA ARG A 253 2.85 -5.89 -15.83
C ARG A 253 2.10 -6.45 -14.65
N ALA A 254 2.46 -7.67 -14.24
CA ALA A 254 1.91 -8.20 -13.01
C ALA A 254 2.88 -9.07 -12.21
N VAL A 255 2.57 -9.18 -10.91
CA VAL A 255 3.20 -10.06 -9.94
C VAL A 255 2.09 -10.94 -9.34
N VAL A 256 2.16 -12.23 -9.64
CA VAL A 256 1.16 -13.25 -9.27
C VAL A 256 1.50 -13.91 -7.92
N ALA A 257 0.59 -14.71 -7.36
CA ALA A 257 0.89 -15.61 -6.24
C ALA A 257 0.52 -17.06 -6.59
N PHE A 258 1.39 -18.01 -6.27
CA PHE A 258 1.17 -19.45 -6.45
C PHE A 258 2.12 -20.23 -5.56
N GLU A 259 1.80 -21.48 -5.21
CA GLU A 259 2.76 -22.34 -4.51
C GLU A 259 3.87 -22.80 -5.46
N PRO A 260 5.16 -22.76 -5.08
CA PRO A 260 6.23 -23.10 -6.00
C PRO A 260 6.17 -24.57 -6.39
N GLY A 261 6.32 -24.85 -7.69
CA GLY A 261 6.14 -26.17 -8.30
C GLY A 261 4.68 -26.59 -8.55
N SER A 262 3.69 -25.76 -8.19
CA SER A 262 2.26 -26.08 -8.42
C SER A 262 1.78 -25.84 -9.85
N LEU A 263 2.49 -25.03 -10.63
CA LEU A 263 2.12 -24.65 -11.98
C LEU A 263 3.02 -25.32 -13.03
N SER A 264 2.43 -25.65 -14.17
CA SER A 264 3.18 -26.17 -15.31
C SER A 264 4.00 -25.06 -15.99
N GLN A 265 5.09 -25.45 -16.67
CA GLN A 265 5.91 -24.50 -17.43
C GLN A 265 5.13 -23.81 -18.57
N SER A 266 4.14 -24.48 -19.16
CA SER A 266 3.29 -23.87 -20.19
C SER A 266 2.39 -22.78 -19.62
N THR A 267 1.84 -22.97 -18.42
CA THR A 267 1.06 -21.93 -17.71
C THR A 267 1.93 -20.72 -17.39
N LEU A 268 3.14 -20.93 -16.85
CA LEU A 268 4.06 -19.83 -16.54
C LEU A 268 4.48 -19.07 -17.81
N ALA A 269 4.73 -19.78 -18.91
CA ALA A 269 5.04 -19.17 -20.21
C ALA A 269 3.84 -18.38 -20.80
N GLU A 270 2.62 -18.85 -20.62
CA GLU A 270 1.40 -18.11 -20.98
C GLU A 270 1.30 -16.81 -20.19
N TRP A 271 1.44 -16.88 -18.87
CA TRP A 271 1.42 -15.72 -17.99
C TRP A 271 2.54 -14.74 -18.31
N HIS A 272 3.73 -15.24 -18.64
CA HIS A 272 4.84 -14.40 -19.09
C HIS A 272 4.49 -13.64 -20.38
N ARG A 273 3.90 -14.31 -21.38
CA ARG A 273 3.45 -13.65 -22.63
C ARG A 273 2.38 -12.59 -22.37
N LEU A 274 1.49 -12.84 -21.41
CA LEU A 274 0.46 -11.88 -21.01
C LEU A 274 1.06 -10.62 -20.36
N GLY A 275 2.18 -10.74 -19.64
CA GLY A 275 2.88 -9.62 -19.00
C GLY A 275 3.29 -9.84 -17.55
N VAL A 276 3.08 -11.05 -17.01
CA VAL A 276 3.56 -11.40 -15.66
C VAL A 276 5.09 -11.42 -15.65
N ARG A 277 5.69 -10.83 -14.61
CA ARG A 277 7.14 -10.68 -14.45
C ARG A 277 7.64 -11.01 -13.05
N GLY A 278 6.78 -11.56 -12.20
CA GLY A 278 7.20 -11.93 -10.86
C GLY A 278 6.17 -12.72 -10.10
N VAL A 279 6.63 -13.23 -8.96
CA VAL A 279 5.82 -13.90 -7.96
C VAL A 279 5.92 -13.16 -6.63
N ARG A 280 4.82 -13.09 -5.88
CA ARG A 280 4.74 -12.43 -4.58
C ARG A 280 4.80 -13.45 -3.45
N ILE A 281 5.69 -13.20 -2.49
CA ILE A 281 5.74 -13.87 -1.20
C ILE A 281 5.36 -12.85 -0.12
N ASN A 282 4.25 -13.07 0.57
CA ASN A 282 3.77 -12.19 1.63
C ASN A 282 3.90 -12.90 2.99
N LEU A 283 4.85 -12.45 3.81
CA LEU A 283 5.08 -12.94 5.17
C LEU A 283 4.46 -11.98 6.21
N SER A 284 4.50 -10.67 5.96
CA SER A 284 4.03 -9.65 6.91
C SER A 284 2.52 -9.66 7.14
N SER A 285 1.71 -9.73 6.07
CA SER A 285 0.25 -9.56 6.23
C SER A 285 -0.44 -10.76 6.88
N VAL A 286 0.22 -11.93 6.82
CA VAL A 286 -0.27 -13.20 7.38
C VAL A 286 0.41 -13.56 8.70
N GLY A 287 1.30 -12.70 9.21
CA GLY A 287 2.02 -12.93 10.47
C GLY A 287 2.94 -14.16 10.45
N LYS A 288 3.38 -14.60 9.27
CA LYS A 288 4.20 -15.80 9.12
C LYS A 288 5.67 -15.45 9.31
N SER A 289 6.30 -16.04 10.31
CA SER A 289 7.74 -15.99 10.48
C SER A 289 8.36 -17.30 10.01
N LEU A 290 9.40 -17.20 9.19
CA LEU A 290 10.19 -18.35 8.72
C LEU A 290 11.57 -18.27 9.33
N ASN A 291 12.11 -19.40 9.75
CA ASN A 291 13.53 -19.47 10.11
C ASN A 291 14.43 -19.43 8.85
N ALA A 292 15.74 -19.35 9.04
CA ALA A 292 16.71 -19.23 7.94
C ALA A 292 16.62 -20.39 6.93
N VAL A 293 16.44 -21.62 7.41
CA VAL A 293 16.39 -22.83 6.57
C VAL A 293 15.10 -22.87 5.75
N GLU A 294 13.98 -22.54 6.40
CA GLU A 294 12.67 -22.49 5.74
C GLU A 294 12.63 -21.42 4.65
N LEU A 295 13.17 -20.23 4.94
CA LEU A 295 13.22 -19.12 3.99
C LEU A 295 14.14 -19.43 2.80
N ASP A 296 15.32 -20.01 3.04
CA ASP A 296 16.24 -20.43 1.97
C ASP A 296 15.58 -21.49 1.07
N SER A 297 15.00 -22.53 1.66
CA SER A 297 14.28 -23.57 0.92
C SER A 297 13.12 -23.00 0.09
N LEU A 298 12.32 -22.09 0.67
CA LEU A 298 11.21 -21.44 -0.04
C LEU A 298 11.71 -20.61 -1.23
N LEU A 299 12.70 -19.74 -1.02
CA LEU A 299 13.22 -18.86 -2.06
C LEU A 299 13.91 -19.63 -3.18
N ARG A 300 14.60 -20.74 -2.88
CA ARG A 300 15.21 -21.61 -3.91
C ARG A 300 14.16 -22.26 -4.80
N ARG A 301 13.05 -22.72 -4.24
CA ARG A 301 11.94 -23.30 -5.02
C ARG A 301 11.28 -22.26 -5.93
N TYR A 302 11.02 -21.05 -5.42
CA TYR A 302 10.53 -19.97 -6.29
C TYR A 302 11.54 -19.55 -7.35
N ALA A 303 12.83 -19.49 -7.02
CA ALA A 303 13.88 -19.15 -7.96
C ALA A 303 13.97 -20.18 -9.11
N HIS A 304 13.76 -21.47 -8.81
CA HIS A 304 13.66 -22.52 -9.84
C HIS A 304 12.57 -22.20 -10.88
N ASP A 305 11.37 -21.79 -10.44
CA ASP A 305 10.26 -21.47 -11.34
C ASP A 305 10.46 -20.12 -12.05
N CYS A 306 11.08 -19.14 -11.38
CA CYS A 306 11.24 -17.78 -11.90
C CYS A 306 12.40 -17.61 -12.90
N LYS A 307 13.49 -18.36 -12.71
CA LYS A 307 14.74 -18.18 -13.47
C LYS A 307 14.58 -18.36 -15.00
N PRO A 308 13.83 -19.37 -15.52
CA PRO A 308 13.65 -19.54 -16.97
C PRO A 308 12.95 -18.36 -17.65
N LEU A 309 12.25 -17.52 -16.88
CA LEU A 309 11.41 -16.42 -17.39
C LEU A 309 11.96 -15.03 -17.03
N ASP A 310 13.13 -14.97 -16.38
CA ASP A 310 13.68 -13.74 -15.77
C ASP A 310 12.65 -13.02 -14.88
N TRP A 311 11.90 -13.82 -14.10
CA TRP A 311 10.92 -13.30 -13.15
C TRP A 311 11.58 -12.85 -11.85
N VAL A 312 10.97 -11.83 -11.25
CA VAL A 312 11.38 -11.24 -9.97
C VAL A 312 10.64 -11.94 -8.83
N ILE A 313 11.36 -12.24 -7.75
CA ILE A 313 10.71 -12.61 -6.49
C ILE A 313 10.43 -11.33 -5.70
N GLN A 314 9.16 -10.97 -5.57
CA GLN A 314 8.72 -9.87 -4.71
C GLN A 314 8.46 -10.40 -3.31
N VAL A 315 9.04 -9.77 -2.29
CA VAL A 315 8.92 -10.20 -0.89
C VAL A 315 8.41 -9.07 -0.02
N TYR A 316 7.33 -9.34 0.71
CA TYR A 316 6.84 -8.48 1.79
C TYR A 316 7.09 -9.14 3.14
N MET A 317 8.03 -8.60 3.90
CA MET A 317 8.49 -9.13 5.20
C MET A 317 8.91 -7.99 6.13
N PRO A 318 8.96 -8.19 7.47
CA PRO A 318 9.44 -7.18 8.40
C PRO A 318 10.94 -6.91 8.26
N MET A 319 11.38 -5.68 8.53
CA MET A 319 12.78 -5.24 8.40
C MET A 319 13.74 -6.15 9.18
N SER A 320 13.31 -6.58 10.37
CA SER A 320 14.09 -7.43 11.27
C SER A 320 14.48 -8.79 10.68
N MET A 321 13.77 -9.27 9.65
CA MET A 321 14.07 -10.53 8.96
C MET A 321 14.96 -10.36 7.72
N ILE A 322 15.24 -9.13 7.26
CA ILE A 322 16.02 -8.91 6.02
C ILE A 322 17.45 -9.47 6.12
N GLU A 323 18.01 -9.60 7.33
CA GLU A 323 19.30 -10.26 7.53
C GLU A 323 19.35 -11.69 7.00
N LEU A 324 18.22 -12.40 7.02
CA LEU A 324 18.12 -13.77 6.52
C LEU A 324 18.31 -13.84 5.00
N LEU A 325 18.02 -12.76 4.27
CA LEU A 325 18.17 -12.70 2.81
C LEU A 325 19.62 -12.54 2.36
N VAL A 326 20.49 -11.99 3.21
CA VAL A 326 21.90 -11.66 2.87
C VAL A 326 22.68 -12.87 2.32
N PRO A 327 22.66 -14.06 2.95
CA PRO A 327 23.34 -15.23 2.39
C PRO A 327 22.61 -15.86 1.20
N ILE A 328 21.30 -15.65 1.06
CA ILE A 328 20.47 -16.36 0.10
C ILE A 328 20.48 -15.67 -1.27
N VAL A 329 20.11 -14.38 -1.31
CA VAL A 329 19.82 -13.63 -2.54
C VAL A 329 20.94 -13.69 -3.58
N PRO A 330 22.23 -13.53 -3.23
CA PRO A 330 23.32 -13.62 -4.20
C PRO A 330 23.39 -14.97 -4.93
N THR A 331 22.84 -16.04 -4.35
CA THR A 331 22.91 -17.41 -4.88
C THR A 331 21.70 -17.83 -5.71
N LEU A 332 20.61 -17.05 -5.70
CA LEU A 332 19.34 -17.46 -6.33
C LEU A 332 19.38 -17.38 -7.87
N GLY A 333 20.21 -16.51 -8.43
CA GLY A 333 20.24 -16.26 -9.88
C GLY A 333 18.99 -15.55 -10.42
N VAL A 334 18.18 -14.95 -9.54
CA VAL A 334 17.03 -14.09 -9.87
C VAL A 334 17.10 -12.81 -9.06
N ARG A 335 16.39 -11.77 -9.54
CA ARG A 335 16.27 -10.50 -8.82
C ARG A 335 15.21 -10.62 -7.71
N VAL A 336 15.43 -9.88 -6.63
CA VAL A 336 14.49 -9.76 -5.51
C VAL A 336 14.01 -8.33 -5.37
N CYS A 337 12.71 -8.12 -5.15
CA CYS A 337 12.13 -6.80 -4.87
C CYS A 337 11.49 -6.80 -3.48
N ILE A 338 11.99 -5.96 -2.59
CA ILE A 338 11.49 -5.82 -1.22
C ILE A 338 10.40 -4.75 -1.19
N ASP A 339 9.20 -5.14 -0.74
CA ASP A 339 8.06 -4.24 -0.64
C ASP A 339 8.21 -3.21 0.50
N HIS A 340 7.65 -2.01 0.30
CA HIS A 340 7.40 -0.99 1.33
C HIS A 340 8.58 -0.68 2.25
N LEU A 341 9.73 -0.30 1.69
CA LEU A 341 10.98 -0.02 2.41
C LEU A 341 11.49 -1.17 3.29
N GLY A 342 10.99 -2.39 3.10
CA GLY A 342 11.29 -3.52 3.98
C GLY A 342 10.47 -3.53 5.26
N HIS A 343 9.32 -2.87 5.30
CA HIS A 343 8.42 -2.80 6.46
C HIS A 343 9.15 -2.47 7.79
N PRO A 344 9.78 -1.29 7.87
CA PRO A 344 10.46 -0.85 9.09
C PRO A 344 9.46 -0.67 10.24
N ASN A 345 9.93 -0.96 11.46
CA ASN A 345 9.24 -0.55 12.68
C ASN A 345 9.92 0.70 13.23
N ILE A 346 9.27 1.85 13.13
CA ILE A 346 9.86 3.16 13.46
C ILE A 346 10.30 3.28 14.92
N LYS A 347 9.69 2.51 15.83
CA LYS A 347 10.10 2.46 17.25
C LYS A 347 11.53 1.92 17.43
N ASP A 348 12.02 1.15 16.46
CA ASP A 348 13.36 0.54 16.47
C ASP A 348 14.43 1.49 15.88
N MET A 349 14.11 2.77 15.69
CA MET A 349 15.00 3.81 15.16
C MET A 349 15.12 5.02 16.12
N PRO A 350 15.61 4.83 17.37
CA PRO A 350 15.52 5.84 18.42
C PRO A 350 16.33 7.12 18.16
N SER A 351 17.44 7.06 17.41
CA SER A 351 18.23 8.25 17.08
C SER A 351 17.86 8.91 15.74
N HIS A 352 16.75 8.49 15.13
CA HIS A 352 16.41 8.80 13.72
C HIS A 352 17.45 8.32 12.69
N ASN A 353 18.42 7.49 13.10
CA ASN A 353 19.36 6.85 12.20
C ASN A 353 18.83 5.47 11.77
N PRO A 354 18.56 5.23 10.48
CA PRO A 354 18.00 3.96 10.02
C PRO A 354 18.91 2.76 10.34
N TYR A 355 20.22 2.96 10.51
CA TYR A 355 21.17 1.90 10.87
C TYR A 355 21.05 1.40 12.31
N ASP A 356 20.29 2.07 13.18
CA ASP A 356 19.97 1.57 14.52
C ASP A 356 19.03 0.36 14.46
N MET A 357 18.18 0.30 13.42
CA MET A 357 17.16 -0.73 13.28
C MET A 357 17.77 -2.05 12.81
N LYS A 358 17.39 -3.14 13.48
CA LYS A 358 17.75 -4.49 13.07
C LYS A 358 17.28 -4.74 11.64
N GLY A 359 18.22 -5.10 10.75
CA GLY A 359 17.96 -5.45 9.36
C GLY A 359 18.25 -4.34 8.34
N PHE A 360 18.29 -3.06 8.73
CA PHE A 360 18.55 -1.99 7.77
C PHE A 360 19.96 -2.07 7.17
N LYS A 361 20.98 -2.39 7.97
CA LYS A 361 22.34 -2.66 7.47
C LYS A 361 22.36 -3.79 6.43
N SER A 362 21.51 -4.80 6.60
CA SER A 362 21.35 -5.92 5.67
C SER A 362 20.66 -5.49 4.39
N LEU A 363 19.61 -4.65 4.47
CA LEU A 363 18.98 -4.02 3.30
C LEU A 363 20.01 -3.19 2.50
N ALA A 364 20.77 -2.33 3.18
CA ALA A 364 21.82 -1.54 2.54
C ALA A 364 22.87 -2.41 1.83
N LYS A 365 23.29 -3.52 2.46
CA LYS A 365 24.21 -4.50 1.86
C LYS A 365 23.62 -5.15 0.60
N LEU A 366 22.36 -5.57 0.64
CA LEU A 366 21.66 -6.19 -0.49
C LEU A 366 21.48 -5.22 -1.66
N LEU A 367 21.09 -3.97 -1.39
CA LEU A 367 20.99 -2.91 -2.40
C LEU A 367 22.35 -2.66 -3.07
N ARG A 368 23.43 -2.52 -2.28
CA ARG A 368 24.80 -2.35 -2.80
C ARG A 368 25.26 -3.54 -3.65
N ALA A 369 24.87 -4.77 -3.31
CA ALA A 369 25.19 -5.96 -4.09
C ALA A 369 24.49 -6.01 -5.47
N GLY A 370 23.40 -5.25 -5.66
CA GLY A 370 22.84 -4.98 -6.98
C GLY A 370 21.83 -6.00 -7.54
N ASN A 371 21.49 -7.07 -6.82
CA ASN A 371 20.43 -8.02 -7.22
C ASN A 371 19.08 -7.74 -6.50
N THR A 372 19.05 -6.74 -5.62
CA THR A 372 17.88 -6.41 -4.81
C THR A 372 17.37 -5.02 -5.14
N TYR A 373 16.06 -4.90 -5.32
CA TYR A 373 15.31 -3.66 -5.43
C TYR A 373 14.50 -3.43 -4.16
N VAL A 374 14.14 -2.18 -3.89
CA VAL A 374 13.20 -1.82 -2.80
C VAL A 374 12.15 -0.84 -3.31
N LYS A 375 10.90 -1.00 -2.83
CA LYS A 375 9.80 -0.10 -3.18
C LYS A 375 9.66 1.04 -2.16
N LEU A 376 9.71 2.28 -2.65
CA LEU A 376 9.35 3.46 -1.88
C LEU A 376 7.83 3.67 -1.99
N SER A 377 7.08 3.13 -1.02
CA SER A 377 5.62 2.96 -1.12
C SER A 377 4.96 2.76 0.25
N ALA A 378 3.63 2.84 0.27
CA ALA A 378 2.76 2.52 1.41
C ALA A 378 3.15 3.17 2.76
N PRO A 379 3.48 4.47 2.82
CA PRO A 379 3.99 5.10 4.03
C PRO A 379 3.03 5.01 5.22
N TYR A 380 1.72 5.03 4.96
CA TYR A 380 0.65 4.91 5.94
C TYR A 380 0.61 3.55 6.66
N ARG A 381 1.30 2.53 6.13
CA ARG A 381 1.46 1.24 6.80
C ARG A 381 2.67 1.20 7.75
N LEU A 382 3.58 2.16 7.61
CA LEU A 382 4.92 2.14 8.21
C LEU A 382 5.11 3.25 9.24
N SER A 383 4.55 4.41 8.95
CA SER A 383 4.69 5.63 9.73
C SER A 383 3.77 5.64 10.95
N SER A 384 4.25 6.27 12.02
CA SER A 384 3.45 6.63 13.19
C SER A 384 2.87 8.05 13.12
N LYS A 385 3.27 8.83 12.10
CA LYS A 385 2.88 10.23 11.91
C LYS A 385 1.98 10.40 10.69
N ALA A 386 1.07 11.36 10.76
CA ALA A 386 0.16 11.69 9.65
C ALA A 386 0.89 12.25 8.42
N ASP A 387 2.01 12.95 8.62
CA ASP A 387 2.83 13.53 7.56
C ASP A 387 3.93 12.60 7.03
N HIS A 388 4.08 11.43 7.66
CA HIS A 388 5.10 10.43 7.32
C HIS A 388 6.56 10.92 7.43
N SER A 389 6.81 12.01 8.16
CA SER A 389 8.14 12.59 8.33
C SER A 389 9.12 11.67 9.07
N ASP A 390 8.62 10.72 9.84
CA ASP A 390 9.44 9.70 10.52
C ASP A 390 10.05 8.66 9.55
N LEU A 391 9.59 8.59 8.30
CA LEU A 391 10.18 7.75 7.24
C LEU A 391 11.29 8.44 6.45
N GLU A 392 11.45 9.76 6.58
CA GLU A 392 12.43 10.53 5.82
C GLU A 392 13.86 9.98 5.93
N PRO A 393 14.39 9.62 7.12
CA PRO A 393 15.74 9.08 7.23
C PRO A 393 15.95 7.78 6.44
N ILE A 394 14.96 6.88 6.48
CA ILE A 394 14.99 5.59 5.78
C ILE A 394 14.91 5.83 4.27
N ALA A 395 13.95 6.63 3.83
CA ALA A 395 13.70 6.90 2.43
C ALA A 395 14.87 7.63 1.75
N ARG A 396 15.42 8.67 2.39
CA ARG A 396 16.60 9.38 1.88
C ARG A 396 17.81 8.48 1.82
N GLU A 397 18.02 7.63 2.81
CA GLU A 397 19.18 6.73 2.79
C GLU A 397 19.07 5.69 1.68
N VAL A 398 17.91 5.07 1.42
CA VAL A 398 17.80 4.13 0.28
C VAL A 398 17.95 4.84 -1.08
N LEU A 399 17.46 6.08 -1.20
CA LEU A 399 17.67 6.92 -2.39
C LEU A 399 19.14 7.29 -2.57
N HIS A 400 19.83 7.66 -1.49
CA HIS A 400 21.26 7.95 -1.49
C HIS A 400 22.09 6.72 -1.90
N LEU A 401 21.77 5.55 -1.32
CA LEU A 401 22.48 4.31 -1.58
C LEU A 401 22.37 3.87 -3.04
N ARG A 402 21.14 3.76 -3.56
CA ARG A 402 20.85 3.15 -4.89
C ARG A 402 19.59 3.70 -5.56
N GLY A 403 19.21 4.95 -5.30
CA GLY A 403 18.02 5.57 -5.91
C GLY A 403 18.02 5.57 -7.44
N LYS A 404 19.21 5.66 -8.05
CA LYS A 404 19.37 5.70 -9.51
C LYS A 404 19.27 4.34 -10.18
N ASP A 405 19.15 3.22 -9.46
CA ASP A 405 19.10 1.91 -10.11
C ASP A 405 18.40 0.78 -9.34
N ARG A 406 18.12 0.90 -8.04
CA ARG A 406 17.49 -0.16 -7.23
C ARG A 406 16.31 0.30 -6.38
N VAL A 407 15.86 1.54 -6.50
CA VAL A 407 14.67 2.04 -5.80
C VAL A 407 13.58 2.32 -6.82
N ILE A 408 12.38 1.77 -6.62
CA ILE A 408 11.21 2.04 -7.47
C ILE A 408 10.09 2.67 -6.66
N PHE A 409 9.31 3.54 -7.29
CA PHE A 409 8.12 4.10 -6.69
C PHE A 409 6.90 3.17 -6.84
N ALA A 410 5.99 3.20 -5.86
CA ALA A 410 4.65 2.63 -6.00
C ALA A 410 3.64 3.32 -5.08
N THR A 411 2.38 3.38 -5.51
CA THR A 411 1.31 4.03 -4.74
C THR A 411 0.73 3.12 -3.65
N ASP A 412 0.70 1.80 -3.89
CA ASP A 412 -0.04 0.82 -3.09
C ASP A 412 -1.56 1.05 -3.12
N TRP A 413 -2.07 1.65 -4.20
CA TRP A 413 -3.51 1.78 -4.45
C TRP A 413 -4.18 0.40 -4.49
N PRO A 414 -5.39 0.20 -3.95
CA PRO A 414 -6.38 1.18 -3.47
C PRO A 414 -6.25 1.52 -1.98
N HIS A 415 -5.07 1.32 -1.40
CA HIS A 415 -4.80 1.57 0.02
C HIS A 415 -5.70 0.73 0.94
N THR A 416 -5.75 -0.58 0.68
CA THR A 416 -6.64 -1.51 1.40
C THR A 416 -6.52 -1.39 2.92
N ARG A 417 -7.67 -1.26 3.60
CA ARG A 417 -7.85 -0.98 5.04
C ARG A 417 -7.55 0.47 5.46
N PHE A 418 -7.32 1.36 4.49
CA PHE A 418 -7.07 2.79 4.64
C PHE A 418 -7.88 3.57 3.59
N GLU A 419 -9.16 3.24 3.48
CA GLU A 419 -10.04 3.80 2.46
C GLU A 419 -10.14 5.32 2.58
N GLY A 420 -10.06 6.02 1.43
CA GLY A 420 -10.10 7.48 1.39
C GLY A 420 -8.73 8.17 1.58
N LEU A 421 -7.65 7.41 1.78
CA LEU A 421 -6.29 7.97 1.81
C LEU A 421 -5.94 8.67 0.49
N ASP A 422 -5.47 9.91 0.59
CA ASP A 422 -4.82 10.61 -0.52
C ASP A 422 -3.30 10.44 -0.43
N ILE A 423 -2.72 9.75 -1.41
CA ILE A 423 -1.28 9.48 -1.48
C ILE A 423 -0.47 10.63 -2.10
N ARG A 424 -1.13 11.63 -2.71
CA ARG A 424 -0.45 12.74 -3.41
C ARG A 424 0.53 13.51 -2.53
N PRO A 425 0.23 13.83 -1.25
CA PRO A 425 1.22 14.48 -0.37
C PRO A 425 2.51 13.67 -0.22
N TRP A 426 2.41 12.33 -0.13
CA TRP A 426 3.59 11.47 -0.11
C TRP A 426 4.37 11.52 -1.42
N MET A 427 3.68 11.52 -2.56
CA MET A 427 4.34 11.64 -3.87
C MET A 427 5.12 12.94 -4.00
N GLU A 428 4.54 14.06 -3.55
CA GLU A 428 5.21 15.36 -3.51
C GLU A 428 6.44 15.32 -2.61
N THR A 429 6.34 14.74 -1.41
CA THR A 429 7.47 14.56 -0.49
C THR A 429 8.59 13.70 -1.10
N VAL A 430 8.24 12.61 -1.78
CA VAL A 430 9.22 11.74 -2.47
C VAL A 430 9.95 12.51 -3.58
N LEU A 431 9.24 13.31 -4.37
CA LEU A 431 9.84 14.16 -5.38
C LEU A 431 10.74 15.24 -4.74
N ASP A 432 10.35 15.79 -3.59
CA ASP A 432 11.15 16.76 -2.85
C ASP A 432 12.43 16.12 -2.28
N TRP A 433 12.40 14.85 -1.87
CA TRP A 433 13.59 14.09 -1.46
C TRP A 433 14.55 13.81 -2.61
N CYS A 434 14.04 13.67 -3.84
CA CYS A 434 14.89 13.58 -5.04
C CYS A 434 15.60 14.92 -5.33
N GLY A 435 15.15 16.02 -4.74
CA GLY A 435 15.67 17.35 -4.97
C GLY A 435 15.44 17.79 -6.43
N LYS A 436 16.40 18.53 -6.99
CA LYS A 436 16.38 18.95 -8.40
C LYS A 436 17.16 17.98 -9.31
N ASP A 437 17.30 16.72 -8.89
CA ASP A 437 17.97 15.67 -9.68
C ASP A 437 16.94 14.97 -10.58
N ASP A 438 16.74 15.52 -11.78
CA ASP A 438 15.80 14.98 -12.77
C ASP A 438 16.14 13.54 -13.19
N VAL A 439 17.43 13.14 -13.11
CA VAL A 439 17.85 11.76 -13.39
C VAL A 439 17.36 10.83 -12.29
N LEU A 440 17.48 11.23 -11.02
CA LEU A 440 16.95 10.45 -9.91
C LEU A 440 15.43 10.31 -10.00
N VAL A 441 14.70 11.39 -10.31
CA VAL A 441 13.25 11.36 -10.53
C VAL A 441 12.88 10.38 -11.65
N ASP A 442 13.53 10.50 -12.82
CA ASP A 442 13.29 9.59 -13.94
C ASP A 442 13.59 8.13 -13.60
N ARG A 443 14.71 7.87 -12.91
CA ARG A 443 15.07 6.51 -12.50
C ARG A 443 14.09 5.94 -11.49
N LEU A 444 13.70 6.70 -10.47
CA LEU A 444 12.77 6.27 -9.42
C LEU A 444 11.37 5.95 -9.96
N PHE A 445 10.82 6.81 -10.80
CA PHE A 445 9.44 6.68 -11.30
C PHE A 445 9.33 5.90 -12.61
N ARG A 446 10.41 5.75 -13.39
CA ARG A 446 10.35 5.09 -14.71
C ARG A 446 11.49 4.10 -14.95
N GLY A 447 12.72 4.57 -15.02
CA GLY A 447 13.84 3.78 -15.55
C GLY A 447 14.14 2.50 -14.74
N ASN A 448 14.06 2.56 -13.42
CA ASN A 448 14.30 1.39 -12.55
C ASN A 448 13.17 0.36 -12.68
N ALA A 449 11.92 0.81 -12.88
CA ALA A 449 10.78 -0.07 -13.11
C ALA A 449 10.86 -0.73 -14.50
N GLU A 450 11.25 0.02 -15.53
CA GLU A 450 11.50 -0.53 -16.87
C GLU A 450 12.57 -1.64 -16.85
N ASP A 451 13.63 -1.45 -16.05
CA ASP A 451 14.69 -2.45 -15.85
C ASP A 451 14.17 -3.67 -15.08
N LEU A 452 13.53 -3.45 -13.93
CA LEU A 452 13.05 -4.53 -13.06
C LEU A 452 12.01 -5.42 -13.75
N TRP A 453 11.02 -4.79 -14.39
CA TRP A 453 9.86 -5.47 -14.95
C TRP A 453 10.00 -5.81 -16.43
N ASN A 454 11.22 -5.74 -16.99
CA ASN A 454 11.51 -6.00 -18.40
C ASN A 454 10.48 -5.31 -19.31
N ALA A 455 10.42 -3.98 -19.18
CA ALA A 455 9.42 -3.10 -19.77
C ALA A 455 10.01 -2.07 -20.74
N ARG A 456 11.33 -2.11 -20.97
CA ARG A 456 11.95 -1.35 -22.07
C ARG A 456 11.45 -1.89 -23.39
N HIS A 457 10.77 -1.04 -24.13
CA HIS A 457 10.43 -1.33 -25.52
C HIS A 457 11.66 -0.97 -26.36
N SER A 458 12.02 -1.81 -27.34
CA SER A 458 12.97 -1.44 -28.39
C SER A 458 12.49 -0.11 -28.99
N ARG A 459 13.30 0.95 -28.86
CA ARG A 459 12.99 2.24 -29.47
C ARG A 459 13.06 2.17 -30.98
#